data_AF-A0A4R2GW70-F1
#
_entry.id   AF-A0A4R2GW70-F1
#
_cell.length_a   1.000
_cell.length_b   1.000
_cell.length_c   1.000
_cell.angle_alpha   90.00
_cell.angle_beta   90.00
_cell.angle_gamma   90.00
#
_symmetry.space_group_name_H-M   'P 1'
#
loop_
_entity.id
_entity.type
_entity.pdbx_description
1 polymer ?
#
loop_
_entity_poly.entity_id
_entity_poly.type
_entity_poly.pdbx_seq_one_letter_code
_entity_poly.pdbx_strand_id
1 'polypeptide(L)'
;MANVAGLAVSTVQKIWKTHGLAPHRWRRSKLSNDPGFAGKLRDVVGLYVSPPAHALVLSIDRKSEIHALDRTQPGLPLKKGRGATMTRRTGVRQG
;
A
#
# COMPACT_ATOMS: atom_id res chain seq x y z
N MET A 1 5.24 -22.31 -1.81
CA MET A 1 4.96 -22.75 -3.20
C MET A 1 5.69 -24.05 -3.54
N ALA A 2 7.02 -24.12 -3.44
CA ALA A 2 7.77 -25.35 -3.78
C ALA A 2 7.29 -26.61 -3.03
N ASN A 3 7.22 -26.56 -1.68
CA ASN A 3 6.74 -27.68 -0.87
C ASN A 3 5.26 -28.04 -1.16
N VAL A 4 4.38 -27.03 -1.26
CA VAL A 4 2.95 -27.21 -1.57
C VAL A 4 2.73 -27.84 -2.95
N ALA A 5 3.58 -27.53 -3.93
CA ALA A 5 3.49 -28.07 -5.29
C ALA A 5 4.31 -29.35 -5.49
N GLY A 6 5.03 -29.85 -4.47
CA GLY A 6 5.92 -31.02 -4.59
C GLY A 6 7.09 -30.81 -5.54
N LEU A 7 7.48 -29.56 -5.82
CA LEU A 7 8.52 -29.22 -6.78
C LEU A 7 9.82 -28.79 -6.09
N ALA A 8 10.95 -29.05 -6.75
CA ALA A 8 12.23 -28.47 -6.35
C ALA A 8 12.16 -26.93 -6.38
N VAL A 9 12.82 -26.29 -5.42
CA VAL A 9 12.85 -24.82 -5.28
C VAL A 9 13.38 -24.15 -6.56
N SER A 10 14.38 -24.75 -7.20
CA SER A 10 14.98 -24.28 -8.45
C SER A 10 13.98 -24.26 -9.61
N THR A 11 13.08 -25.24 -9.69
CA THR A 11 12.02 -25.30 -10.71
C THR A 11 11.03 -24.14 -10.54
N VAL A 12 10.59 -23.88 -9.31
CA VAL A 12 9.69 -22.76 -9.00
C VAL A 12 10.36 -21.42 -9.30
N GLN A 13 11.63 -21.25 -8.97
CA GLN A 13 12.39 -20.04 -9.28
C GLN A 13 12.56 -19.81 -10.77
N LYS A 14 12.78 -20.87 -11.57
CA LYS A 14 12.82 -20.75 -13.04
C LYS A 14 11.48 -20.30 -13.59
N ILE A 15 10.38 -20.92 -13.16
CA ILE A 15 9.01 -20.53 -13.57
C ILE A 15 8.77 -19.04 -13.26
N TRP A 16 9.12 -18.59 -12.05
CA TRP A 16 8.95 -17.19 -11.69
C TRP A 16 9.77 -16.25 -12.56
N LYS A 17 11.04 -16.58 -12.84
CA LYS A 17 11.89 -15.77 -13.73
C LYS A 17 11.35 -15.73 -15.16
N THR A 18 10.93 -16.87 -15.71
CA THR A 18 10.39 -16.98 -17.08
C THR A 18 9.11 -16.15 -17.25
N HIS A 19 8.25 -16.12 -16.23
CA HIS A 19 6.99 -15.37 -16.27
C HIS A 19 7.07 -13.97 -15.64
N GLY A 20 8.27 -13.50 -15.26
CA GLY A 20 8.45 -12.20 -14.61
C GLY A 20 7.72 -12.06 -13.27
N LEU A 21 7.38 -13.18 -12.62
CA LEU A 21 6.68 -13.18 -11.35
C LEU A 21 7.62 -12.78 -10.24
N ALA A 22 7.23 -11.75 -9.48
CA ALA A 22 7.92 -11.31 -8.29
C ALA A 22 6.99 -11.44 -7.08
N PRO A 23 6.87 -12.63 -6.46
CA PRO A 23 5.96 -12.85 -5.34
C PRO A 23 6.21 -11.91 -4.15
N HIS A 24 7.46 -11.48 -3.96
CA HIS A 24 7.84 -10.51 -2.93
C HIS A 24 7.35 -9.08 -3.22
N ARG A 25 6.99 -8.78 -4.48
CA ARG A 25 6.37 -7.51 -4.89
C ARG A 25 4.85 -7.57 -4.88
N TRP A 26 4.27 -8.77 -4.72
CA TRP A 26 2.84 -8.93 -4.57
C TRP A 26 2.39 -8.31 -3.25
N ARG A 27 1.70 -7.18 -3.32
CA ARG A 27 1.05 -6.56 -2.17
C ARG A 27 -0.32 -7.22 -1.99
N ARG A 28 -0.58 -7.77 -0.81
CA ARG A 28 -1.97 -8.10 -0.43
C ARG A 28 -2.71 -6.79 -0.20
N SER A 29 -3.70 -6.50 -1.03
CA SER A 29 -4.70 -5.47 -0.69
C SER A 29 -5.55 -6.00 0.46
N LYS A 30 -5.83 -5.16 1.46
CA LYS A 30 -6.89 -5.42 2.45
C LYS A 30 -8.24 -5.24 1.75
N LEU A 31 -8.59 -6.20 0.90
CA LEU A 31 -9.93 -6.27 0.33
C LEU A 31 -10.82 -7.05 1.31
N SER A 32 -12.05 -6.57 1.51
CA SER A 32 -13.01 -7.29 2.33
C SER A 32 -13.38 -8.63 1.66
N ASN A 33 -13.46 -9.71 2.45
CA ASN A 33 -13.96 -11.01 1.99
C ASN A 33 -15.50 -11.10 2.04
N ASP A 34 -16.18 -9.98 2.31
CA ASP A 34 -17.64 -9.91 2.35
C ASP A 34 -18.25 -10.22 0.95
N PRO A 35 -19.09 -11.26 0.82
CA PRO A 35 -19.78 -11.58 -0.44
C PRO A 35 -20.60 -10.41 -1.00
N GLY A 36 -21.06 -9.50 -0.13
CA GLY A 36 -21.80 -8.29 -0.50
C GLY A 36 -20.92 -7.06 -0.77
N PHE A 37 -19.60 -7.18 -0.73
CA PHE A 37 -18.67 -6.04 -0.82
C PHE A 37 -18.89 -5.18 -2.07
N ALA A 38 -19.10 -5.82 -3.23
CA ALA A 38 -19.28 -5.11 -4.49
C ALA A 38 -20.56 -4.26 -4.53
N GLY A 39 -21.64 -4.71 -3.87
CA GLY A 39 -22.88 -3.94 -3.73
C GLY A 39 -22.65 -2.69 -2.88
N LYS A 40 -22.13 -2.90 -1.66
CA LYS A 40 -21.82 -1.82 -0.72
C LYS A 40 -20.85 -0.78 -1.31
N LEU A 41 -19.85 -1.23 -2.07
CA LEU A 41 -18.91 -0.35 -2.75
C LEU A 41 -19.63 0.54 -3.77
N ARG A 42 -20.53 -0.03 -4.58
CA ARG A 42 -21.31 0.73 -5.56
C ARG A 42 -22.23 1.74 -4.88
N ASP A 43 -22.85 1.38 -3.76
CA ASP A 43 -23.72 2.29 -3.01
C ASP A 43 -22.91 3.50 -2.51
N VAL A 44 -21.74 3.27 -1.92
CA VAL A 44 -20.85 4.35 -1.43
C VAL A 44 -20.34 5.21 -2.59
N VAL A 45 -19.90 4.60 -3.70
CA VAL A 45 -19.45 5.35 -4.88
C VAL A 45 -20.61 6.13 -5.51
N GLY A 46 -21.82 5.57 -5.50
CA GLY A 46 -23.05 6.21 -5.97
C GLY A 46 -23.33 7.54 -5.27
N LEU A 47 -23.02 7.64 -3.97
CA LEU A 47 -23.11 8.90 -3.21
C LEU A 47 -22.21 10.00 -3.77
N TYR A 48 -21.08 9.66 -4.41
CA TYR A 48 -20.19 10.64 -5.04
C TYR A 48 -20.59 10.97 -6.49
N VAL A 49 -21.14 10.00 -7.21
CA VAL A 49 -21.48 10.16 -8.64
C VAL A 49 -22.83 10.87 -8.82
N SER A 50 -23.82 10.57 -7.98
CA SER A 50 -25.15 11.19 -8.02
C SER A 50 -25.64 11.45 -6.60
N PRO A 51 -25.10 12.47 -5.91
CA PRO A 51 -25.46 12.78 -4.54
C PRO A 51 -26.93 13.19 -4.43
N PRO A 52 -27.71 12.59 -3.51
CA PRO A 52 -29.04 13.08 -3.16
C PRO A 52 -29.00 14.53 -2.64
N ALA A 53 -30.12 15.26 -2.79
CA ALA A 53 -30.23 16.61 -2.24
C ALA A 53 -29.96 16.60 -0.73
N HIS A 54 -29.06 17.46 -0.27
CA HIS A 54 -28.63 17.60 1.13
C HIS A 54 -27.92 16.37 1.75
N ALA A 55 -27.29 15.52 0.94
CA ALA A 55 -26.55 14.36 1.47
C ALA A 55 -25.29 14.76 2.27
N LEU A 56 -25.09 14.11 3.42
CA LEU A 56 -23.88 14.17 4.25
C LEU A 56 -23.23 12.79 4.27
N VAL A 57 -21.95 12.70 3.93
CA VAL A 57 -21.18 11.44 3.93
C VAL A 57 -20.13 11.50 5.04
N LEU A 58 -20.30 10.68 6.08
CA LEU A 58 -19.32 10.53 7.16
C LEU A 58 -18.48 9.27 6.93
N SER A 59 -17.17 9.44 6.73
CA SER A 59 -16.22 8.34 6.57
C SER A 59 -15.35 8.18 7.80
N ILE A 60 -15.36 6.98 8.40
CA ILE A 60 -14.53 6.62 9.54
C ILE A 60 -13.67 5.43 9.12
N ASP A 61 -12.38 5.67 8.97
CA ASP A 61 -11.41 4.62 8.67
C ASP A 61 -10.57 4.29 9.90
N ARG A 62 -10.42 3.00 10.21
CA ARG A 62 -9.43 2.54 11.18
C ARG A 62 -8.18 2.11 10.43
N LYS A 63 -7.19 2.98 10.43
CA LYS A 63 -5.86 2.66 9.91
C LYS A 63 -5.05 1.88 10.95
N SER A 64 -5.08 0.55 10.88
CA SER A 64 -4.16 -0.29 11.65
C SER A 64 -2.78 -0.25 10.97
N GLU A 65 -1.76 0.20 11.71
CA GLU A 65 -0.39 0.48 11.27
C GLU A 65 -0.21 1.77 10.45
N ILE A 66 -0.20 2.91 11.16
CA ILE A 66 0.69 4.00 10.77
C ILE A 66 2.03 3.68 11.44
N HIS A 67 2.95 3.08 10.69
CA HIS A 67 4.35 3.08 11.11
C HIS A 67 4.80 4.54 11.15
N ALA A 68 5.11 5.07 12.34
CA ALA A 68 5.93 6.25 12.44
C ALA A 68 7.28 5.85 11.84
N LEU A 69 7.52 6.23 10.58
CA LEU A 69 8.84 6.16 9.98
C LEU A 69 9.71 7.15 10.75
N ASP A 70 10.34 6.70 11.83
CA ASP A 70 11.41 7.45 12.46
C ASP A 70 12.55 7.53 11.46
N ARG A 71 12.63 8.67 10.75
CA ARG A 71 13.72 8.95 9.84
C ARG A 71 14.84 9.61 10.61
N THR A 72 15.72 8.80 11.20
CA THR A 72 17.05 9.22 11.68
C THR A 72 18.05 9.27 10.52
N GLN A 73 17.69 9.91 9.39
CA GLN A 73 18.66 10.15 8.32
C GLN A 73 18.99 11.65 8.24
N PRO A 74 20.23 12.05 8.55
CA PRO A 74 20.65 13.43 8.38
C PRO A 74 20.58 13.80 6.90
N GLY A 75 20.02 14.97 6.60
CA GLY A 75 19.91 15.46 5.22
C GLY A 75 21.29 15.57 4.56
N LEU A 76 21.40 15.13 3.32
CA LEU A 76 22.65 15.18 2.56
C LEU A 76 23.08 16.66 2.38
N PRO A 77 24.34 17.04 2.71
CA PRO A 77 24.76 18.43 2.62
C PRO A 77 24.75 18.90 1.16
N LEU A 78 23.90 19.86 0.82
CA LEU A 78 23.82 20.45 -0.52
C LEU A 78 25.04 21.34 -0.87
N LYS A 79 25.96 21.60 0.08
CA LYS A 79 27.18 22.38 -0.14
C LYS A 79 28.27 21.96 0.87
N LYS A 80 29.51 21.81 0.41
CA LYS A 80 30.68 21.47 1.26
C LYS A 80 30.88 22.59 2.29
N GLY A 81 30.85 22.24 3.59
CA GLY A 81 31.03 23.17 4.72
C GLY A 81 29.76 23.63 5.44
N ARG A 82 28.56 23.19 5.03
CA ARG A 82 27.31 23.46 5.76
C ARG A 82 26.88 22.21 6.53
N GLY A 83 26.71 22.32 7.86
CA GLY A 83 26.27 21.23 8.72
C GLY A 83 24.91 20.66 8.30
N ALA A 84 24.70 19.35 8.53
CA ALA A 84 23.46 18.68 8.16
C ALA A 84 22.24 19.41 8.76
N THR A 85 21.28 19.76 7.92
CA THR A 85 20.03 20.38 8.39
C THR A 85 19.01 19.28 8.67
N MET A 86 18.54 19.19 9.91
CA MET A 86 17.43 18.31 10.30
C MET A 86 16.13 18.91 9.77
N THR A 87 15.70 18.51 8.57
CA THR A 87 14.41 18.95 8.02
C THR A 87 13.32 17.96 8.40
N ARG A 88 12.45 18.34 9.35
CA ARG A 88 11.20 17.63 9.64
C ARG A 88 10.20 17.88 8.51
N ARG A 89 10.10 16.95 7.56
CA ARG A 89 9.09 16.99 6.48
C ARG A 89 7.88 16.12 6.87
N THR A 90 6.79 16.73 7.31
CA THR A 90 5.47 16.10 7.34
C THR A 90 4.93 16.02 5.91
N GLY A 91 5.20 14.93 5.21
CA GLY A 91 4.72 14.67 3.86
C GLY A 91 4.67 13.17 3.59
N VAL A 92 3.48 12.60 3.66
CA VAL A 92 3.20 11.19 3.37
C VAL A 92 3.31 10.97 1.86
N ARG A 93 4.31 10.19 1.42
CA ARG A 93 4.26 9.50 0.12
C ARG A 93 3.88 8.04 0.38
N GLN A 94 2.73 7.65 -0.16
CA GLN A 94 2.23 6.28 -0.16
C GLN A 94 2.93 5.48 -1.28
N GLY A 95 3.31 4.25 -0.96
CA GLY A 95 3.78 3.21 -1.89
C GLY A 95 3.82 1.86 -1.18
#